data_AF-A0A7Y5SPV4-F1
#
_entry.id   AF-A0A7Y5SPV4-F1
#
_cell.length_a   1.000
_cell.length_b   1.000
_cell.length_c   1.000
_cell.angle_alpha   90.00
_cell.angle_beta   90.00
_cell.angle_gamma   90.00
#
_symmetry.space_group_name_H-M   'P 1'
#
loop_
_entity.id
_entity.type
_entity.pdbx_description
1 polymer ?
#
loop_
_entity_poly.entity_id
_entity_poly.type
_entity_poly.pdbx_seq_one_letter_code
_entity_poly.pdbx_strand_id
1 'polypeptide(L)'
;MKLFIVSFLFAATALAEVPPARIAILNMQKAIQSVEEGKKARDTLQKDWEGKQKKLQDEGAKVQKAMEDLRKQSMVMDQKTLQEKESAIQQQIMKLRELDAKSQEEFRKRDMEVSEPIIKKIRGLVPATDQVFKLDSRRSDRCLMEAVVSKSCPVVGKTIRDGRFRSMYNAVVIAVARHGERVRGKIGDIVLRAGDTLLLEGHPSFVKQHRNSRQFFLVSRVENSTPPRFERAAVALTILLAMVAVVTVSESFGPLEIPWGEGFIRLGPVSMLEAALVAAGLMIVTRCCRTEQARRSIDWQVLIAIAASFGIGQALEKTGAADSVTHGVINAVGGSPWLSLVAIYGVTLVVTELVTNNAAAALMFPFALLTAQNLGANPIPFIIAVMMAASAGFATPIGYQTNLMVYGPGGYRFSDYLKIGIPLDLLIWAITVLIAPLVWPL
;
A
#
# COMPACT_ATOMS: atom_id res chain seq x y z
N MET A 1 13.58 -24.21 25.30
CA MET A 1 12.39 -24.72 26.02
C MET A 1 11.47 -23.63 26.64
N LYS A 2 11.61 -22.34 26.28
CA LYS A 2 10.68 -21.26 26.76
C LYS A 2 9.93 -20.49 25.66
N LEU A 3 10.12 -20.82 24.38
CA LEU A 3 9.34 -20.25 23.26
C LEU A 3 8.19 -21.14 22.78
N PHE A 4 8.05 -22.36 23.32
CA PHE A 4 7.19 -23.40 22.74
C PHE A 4 5.70 -23.32 23.13
N ILE A 5 5.32 -22.45 24.08
CA ILE A 5 3.97 -22.48 24.70
C ILE A 5 3.02 -21.38 24.16
N VAL A 6 3.52 -20.38 23.42
CA VAL A 6 2.67 -19.24 22.98
C VAL A 6 2.03 -19.45 21.59
N SER A 7 2.50 -20.41 20.79
CA SER A 7 2.02 -20.58 19.40
C SER A 7 0.88 -21.59 19.22
N PHE A 8 0.42 -22.28 20.28
CA PHE A 8 -0.51 -23.41 20.13
C PHE A 8 -1.98 -23.12 20.49
N LEU A 9 -2.34 -21.88 20.89
CA LEU A 9 -3.69 -21.59 21.39
C LEU A 9 -4.68 -20.96 20.38
N PHE A 10 -4.38 -20.92 19.08
CA PHE A 10 -5.28 -20.32 18.07
C PHE A 10 -5.67 -21.23 16.90
N ALA A 11 -5.49 -22.55 17.01
CA ALA A 11 -5.76 -23.50 15.92
C ALA A 11 -7.07 -24.30 16.06
N ALA A 12 -7.89 -24.07 17.10
CA ALA A 12 -9.13 -24.82 17.31
C ALA A 12 -10.34 -23.88 17.31
N THR A 13 -10.94 -23.70 16.12
CA THR A 13 -12.39 -23.59 15.85
C THR A 13 -12.65 -22.86 14.53
N ALA A 14 -12.68 -23.60 13.42
CA ALA A 14 -13.34 -23.13 12.20
C ALA A 14 -13.77 -24.31 11.30
N LEU A 15 -14.43 -25.31 11.88
CA LEU A 15 -15.40 -26.11 11.15
C LEU A 15 -16.74 -25.39 11.31
N ALA A 16 -17.01 -24.43 10.43
CA ALA A 16 -18.34 -23.86 10.27
C ALA A 16 -18.77 -24.12 8.83
N GLU A 17 -19.75 -25.01 8.68
CA GLU A 17 -20.49 -25.23 7.44
C GLU A 17 -20.92 -23.88 6.85
N VAL A 18 -20.67 -23.68 5.57
CA VAL A 18 -21.11 -22.49 4.83
C VAL A 18 -22.60 -22.68 4.50
N PRO A 19 -23.55 -21.96 5.13
CA PRO A 19 -24.95 -22.05 4.75
C PRO A 19 -25.17 -21.40 3.37
N PRO A 20 -26.20 -21.82 2.62
CA PRO A 20 -26.45 -21.33 1.27
C PRO A 20 -26.79 -19.83 1.27
N ALA A 21 -26.35 -19.17 0.20
CA ALA A 21 -26.35 -17.72 -0.01
C ALA A 21 -27.67 -17.03 0.43
N ARG A 22 -27.57 -16.20 1.47
CA ARG A 22 -28.60 -15.20 1.81
C ARG A 22 -28.27 -13.92 1.06
N ILE A 23 -29.01 -13.63 0.00
CA ILE A 23 -29.01 -12.32 -0.66
C ILE A 23 -29.77 -11.37 0.27
N ALA A 24 -29.04 -10.46 0.93
CA ALA A 24 -29.63 -9.40 1.75
C ALA A 24 -29.19 -8.03 1.20
N ILE A 25 -30.15 -7.14 0.99
CA ILE A 25 -29.87 -5.74 0.67
C ILE A 25 -29.40 -5.07 1.96
N LEU A 26 -28.08 -4.88 2.10
CA LEU A 26 -27.52 -4.19 3.24
C LEU A 26 -27.61 -2.67 3.04
N ASN A 27 -28.30 -2.01 3.96
CA ASN A 27 -28.23 -0.57 4.09
C ASN A 27 -26.81 -0.19 4.57
N MET A 28 -26.00 0.38 3.68
CA MET A 28 -24.59 0.74 3.92
C MET A 28 -24.41 1.64 5.15
N GLN A 29 -25.34 2.57 5.40
CA GLN A 29 -25.31 3.38 6.63
C GLN A 29 -25.47 2.52 7.87
N LYS A 30 -26.36 1.51 7.84
CA LYS A 30 -26.59 0.60 8.96
C LYS A 30 -25.43 -0.38 9.16
N ALA A 31 -24.75 -0.77 8.09
CA ALA A 31 -23.54 -1.60 8.13
C ALA A 31 -22.37 -0.87 8.77
N ILE A 32 -22.11 0.37 8.36
CA ILE A 32 -21.07 1.22 8.96
C ILE A 32 -21.40 1.51 10.43
N GLN A 33 -22.68 1.71 10.77
CA GLN A 33 -23.14 1.86 12.15
C GLN A 33 -23.03 0.59 13.01
N SER A 34 -22.86 -0.59 12.41
CA SER A 34 -22.74 -1.84 13.15
C SER A 34 -21.30 -2.11 13.64
N VAL A 35 -20.31 -1.44 13.05
CA VAL A 35 -18.89 -1.59 13.40
C VAL A 35 -18.46 -0.42 14.28
N GLU A 36 -17.69 -0.70 15.33
CA GLU A 36 -17.27 0.30 16.31
C GLU A 36 -16.41 1.42 15.68
N GLU A 37 -15.57 1.06 14.70
CA GLU A 37 -14.79 1.98 13.87
C GLU A 37 -15.70 2.93 13.06
N GLY A 38 -16.80 2.42 12.50
CA GLY A 38 -17.77 3.19 11.73
C GLY A 38 -18.66 4.11 12.58
N LYS A 39 -18.94 3.73 13.83
CA LYS A 39 -19.59 4.62 14.81
C LYS A 39 -18.71 5.82 15.17
N LYS A 40 -17.44 5.57 15.53
CA LYS A 40 -16.46 6.62 15.88
C LYS A 40 -16.19 7.59 14.72
N ALA A 41 -16.04 7.03 13.52
CA ALA A 41 -15.96 7.76 12.26
C ALA A 41 -17.12 8.74 12.07
N ARG A 42 -18.35 8.24 12.24
CA ARG A 42 -19.56 9.03 12.07
C ARG A 42 -19.69 10.12 13.12
N ASP A 43 -19.41 9.83 14.38
CA ASP A 43 -19.53 10.81 15.46
C ASP A 43 -18.56 11.98 15.23
N THR A 44 -17.37 11.70 14.69
CA THR A 44 -16.39 12.72 14.32
C THR A 44 -16.89 13.56 13.13
N LEU A 45 -17.40 12.91 12.07
CA LEU A 45 -17.98 13.59 10.91
C LEU A 45 -19.22 14.42 11.27
N GLN A 46 -20.04 13.94 12.19
CA GLN A 46 -21.26 14.62 12.62
C GLN A 46 -20.93 15.89 13.42
N LYS A 47 -19.96 15.83 14.33
CA LYS A 47 -19.46 17.03 15.03
C LYS A 47 -18.87 18.06 14.08
N ASP A 48 -18.08 17.62 13.10
CA ASP A 48 -17.51 18.50 12.07
C ASP A 48 -18.61 19.17 11.22
N TRP A 49 -19.65 18.41 10.86
CA TRP A 49 -20.79 18.90 10.08
C TRP A 49 -21.64 19.91 10.86
N GLU A 50 -21.96 19.62 12.12
CA GLU A 50 -22.70 20.52 13.01
C GLU A 50 -21.94 21.84 13.21
N GLY A 51 -20.60 21.78 13.36
CA GLY A 51 -19.75 22.95 13.44
C GLY A 51 -19.78 23.82 12.16
N LYS A 52 -19.79 23.20 10.98
CA LYS A 52 -19.89 23.92 9.69
C LYS A 52 -21.28 24.49 9.43
N GLN A 53 -22.35 23.75 9.78
CA GLN A 53 -23.71 24.26 9.67
C GLN A 53 -23.94 25.50 10.54
N LYS A 54 -23.39 25.51 11.76
CA LYS A 54 -23.48 26.67 12.64
C LYS A 54 -22.81 27.91 12.01
N LYS A 55 -21.62 27.76 11.42
CA LYS A 55 -20.96 28.85 10.69
C LYS A 55 -21.76 29.36 9.50
N LEU A 56 -22.37 28.47 8.72
CA LEU A 56 -23.22 28.85 7.59
C LEU A 56 -24.50 29.58 8.05
N GLN A 57 -25.09 29.17 9.16
CA GLN A 57 -26.24 29.86 9.76
C GLN A 57 -25.85 31.26 10.27
N ASP A 58 -24.70 31.39 10.94
CA ASP A 58 -24.19 32.67 11.44
C ASP A 58 -23.91 33.65 10.29
N GLU A 59 -23.31 33.19 9.20
CA GLU A 59 -23.07 34.04 8.01
C GLU A 59 -24.36 34.36 7.26
N GLY A 60 -25.29 33.40 7.13
CA GLY A 60 -26.62 33.63 6.54
C GLY A 60 -27.42 34.69 7.31
N ALA A 61 -27.38 34.66 8.64
CA ALA A 61 -28.05 35.65 9.49
C ALA A 61 -27.47 37.06 9.31
N LYS A 62 -26.15 37.20 9.12
CA LYS A 62 -25.51 38.50 8.83
C LYS A 62 -26.00 39.08 7.51
N VAL A 63 -26.09 38.25 6.48
CA VAL A 63 -26.57 38.66 5.14
C VAL A 63 -28.05 39.04 5.17
N GLN A 64 -28.88 38.29 5.91
CA GLN A 64 -30.28 38.64 6.12
C GLN A 64 -30.45 39.97 6.84
N LYS A 65 -29.69 40.21 7.91
CA LYS A 65 -29.71 41.49 8.63
C LYS A 65 -29.27 42.66 7.72
N ALA A 66 -28.23 42.47 6.91
CA ALA A 66 -27.77 43.47 5.95
C ALA A 66 -28.85 43.79 4.89
N MET A 67 -29.60 42.79 4.42
CA MET A 67 -30.73 42.99 3.50
C MET A 67 -31.90 43.75 4.16
N GLU A 68 -32.19 43.46 5.43
CA GLU A 68 -33.26 44.14 6.16
C GLU A 68 -32.91 45.60 6.46
N ASP A 69 -31.65 45.87 6.84
CA ASP A 69 -31.14 47.22 7.08
C ASP A 69 -31.13 48.04 5.78
N LEU A 70 -30.75 47.43 4.65
CA LEU A 70 -30.84 48.07 3.33
C LEU A 70 -32.29 48.44 2.97
N ARG A 71 -33.24 47.54 3.22
CA ARG A 71 -34.67 47.76 2.95
C ARG A 71 -35.27 48.89 3.79
N LYS A 72 -34.78 49.09 5.02
CA LYS A 72 -35.21 50.22 5.88
C LYS A 72 -34.61 51.55 5.43
N GLN A 73 -33.37 51.53 4.93
CA GLN A 73 -32.63 52.74 4.55
C GLN A 73 -32.86 53.16 3.08
N SER A 74 -33.45 52.29 2.26
CA SER A 74 -33.64 52.53 0.82
C SER A 74 -34.55 53.72 0.48
N MET A 75 -35.35 54.21 1.43
CA MET A 75 -36.22 55.38 1.23
C MET A 75 -35.53 56.73 1.42
N VAL A 76 -34.33 56.76 2.01
CA VAL A 76 -33.64 58.00 2.44
C VAL A 76 -32.23 58.11 1.80
N MET A 77 -31.85 57.16 0.95
CA MET A 77 -30.50 57.08 0.38
C MET A 77 -30.45 57.59 -1.07
N ASP A 78 -29.32 58.23 -1.41
CA ASP A 78 -28.98 58.57 -2.78
C ASP A 78 -28.79 57.32 -3.66
N GLN A 79 -29.11 57.45 -4.95
CA GLN A 79 -29.20 56.34 -5.90
C GLN A 79 -27.86 55.62 -6.11
N LYS A 80 -26.74 56.35 -5.99
CA LYS A 80 -25.39 55.81 -6.11
C LYS A 80 -25.01 54.93 -4.91
N THR A 81 -25.31 55.40 -3.69
CA THR A 81 -25.02 54.68 -2.44
C THR A 81 -25.88 53.42 -2.30
N LEU A 82 -27.10 53.43 -2.86
CA LEU A 82 -27.98 52.26 -2.89
C LEU A 82 -27.38 51.14 -3.76
N GLN A 83 -26.91 51.46 -4.97
CA GLN A 83 -26.26 50.49 -5.86
C GLN A 83 -24.98 49.90 -5.26
N GLU A 84 -24.16 50.71 -4.60
CA GLU A 84 -22.95 50.23 -3.91
C GLU A 84 -23.30 49.21 -2.81
N LYS A 85 -24.30 49.49 -1.97
CA LYS A 85 -24.75 48.54 -0.93
C LYS A 85 -25.38 47.27 -1.50
N GLU A 86 -26.18 47.39 -2.57
CA GLU A 86 -26.74 46.22 -3.26
C GLU A 86 -25.63 45.31 -3.82
N SER A 87 -24.60 45.90 -4.44
CA SER A 87 -23.46 45.15 -4.95
C SER A 87 -22.67 44.44 -3.84
N ALA A 88 -22.50 45.08 -2.67
CA ALA A 88 -21.83 44.50 -1.52
C ALA A 88 -22.63 43.32 -0.93
N ILE A 89 -23.96 43.42 -0.86
CA ILE A 89 -24.82 42.32 -0.42
C ILE A 89 -24.77 41.16 -1.44
N GLN A 90 -24.81 41.45 -2.73
CA GLN A 90 -24.67 40.42 -3.77
C GLN A 90 -23.32 39.68 -3.67
N GLN A 91 -22.23 40.39 -3.37
CA GLN A 91 -20.93 39.76 -3.12
C GLN A 91 -20.94 38.87 -1.86
N GLN A 92 -21.62 39.28 -0.78
CA GLN A 92 -21.75 38.46 0.42
C GLN A 92 -22.58 37.19 0.17
N ILE A 93 -23.66 37.29 -0.61
CA ILE A 93 -24.48 36.13 -1.03
C ILE A 93 -23.63 35.15 -1.86
N MET A 94 -22.78 35.66 -2.76
CA MET A 94 -21.88 34.82 -3.56
C MET A 94 -20.85 34.09 -2.68
N LYS A 95 -20.25 34.77 -1.70
CA LYS A 95 -19.31 34.16 -0.74
C LYS A 95 -19.98 33.08 0.11
N LEU A 96 -21.22 33.31 0.56
CA LEU A 96 -21.97 32.32 1.34
C LEU A 96 -22.26 31.06 0.52
N ARG A 97 -22.64 31.21 -0.76
CA ARG A 97 -22.82 30.07 -1.68
C ARG A 97 -21.53 29.29 -1.93
N GLU A 98 -20.41 29.99 -2.05
CA GLU A 98 -19.09 29.35 -2.22
C GLU A 98 -18.67 28.58 -0.96
N LEU A 99 -18.92 29.16 0.22
CA LEU A 99 -18.61 28.53 1.50
C LEU A 99 -19.45 27.26 1.74
N ASP A 100 -20.73 27.28 1.38
CA ASP A 100 -21.61 26.10 1.43
C ASP A 100 -21.12 25.00 0.48
N ALA A 101 -20.78 25.35 -0.77
CA ALA A 101 -20.25 24.41 -1.75
C ALA A 101 -18.92 23.77 -1.28
N LYS A 102 -17.98 24.58 -0.76
CA LYS A 102 -16.71 24.09 -0.18
C LYS A 102 -16.95 23.18 1.03
N SER A 103 -17.86 23.57 1.91
CA SER A 103 -18.19 22.79 3.12
C SER A 103 -18.77 21.41 2.77
N GLN A 104 -19.66 21.35 1.78
CA GLN A 104 -20.24 20.10 1.26
C GLN A 104 -19.18 19.21 0.58
N GLU A 105 -18.27 19.81 -0.18
CA GLU A 105 -17.21 19.07 -0.87
C GLU A 105 -16.18 18.48 0.11
N GLU A 106 -15.76 19.27 1.10
CA GLU A 106 -14.88 18.79 2.16
C GLU A 106 -15.52 17.67 2.99
N PHE A 107 -16.82 17.79 3.30
CA PHE A 107 -17.56 16.74 3.99
C PHE A 107 -17.59 15.45 3.16
N ARG A 108 -17.86 15.56 1.85
CA ARG A 108 -17.88 14.42 0.93
C ARG A 108 -16.52 13.72 0.84
N LYS A 109 -15.43 14.47 0.78
CA LYS A 109 -14.06 13.91 0.77
C LYS A 109 -13.77 13.14 2.04
N ARG A 110 -14.11 13.74 3.19
CA ARG A 110 -13.87 13.14 4.51
C ARG A 110 -14.74 11.90 4.77
N ASP A 111 -15.99 11.92 4.31
CA ASP A 111 -16.88 10.76 4.35
C ASP A 111 -16.34 9.59 3.51
N MET A 112 -15.79 9.87 2.31
CA MET A 112 -15.14 8.86 1.48
C MET A 112 -13.85 8.32 2.11
N GLU A 113 -12.96 9.19 2.61
CA GLU A 113 -11.69 8.80 3.25
C GLU A 113 -11.91 7.86 4.43
N VAL A 114 -12.94 8.12 5.22
CA VAL A 114 -13.22 7.35 6.43
C VAL A 114 -14.00 6.08 6.11
N SER A 115 -14.90 6.11 5.13
CA SER A 115 -15.75 4.95 4.79
C SER A 115 -15.04 3.92 3.90
N GLU A 116 -14.16 4.34 3.00
CA GLU A 116 -13.47 3.47 2.04
C GLU A 116 -12.66 2.31 2.68
N PRO A 117 -11.82 2.53 3.71
CA PRO A 117 -11.08 1.44 4.36
C PRO A 117 -11.98 0.48 5.13
N ILE A 118 -13.11 0.96 5.68
CA ILE A 118 -14.10 0.15 6.40
C ILE A 118 -14.79 -0.80 5.43
N ILE A 119 -15.21 -0.30 4.26
CA ILE A 119 -15.91 -1.08 3.24
C ILE A 119 -15.00 -2.18 2.66
N LYS A 120 -13.70 -1.92 2.48
CA LYS A 120 -12.73 -2.91 1.97
C LYS A 120 -12.44 -4.04 2.96
N LYS A 121 -12.69 -3.84 4.27
CA LYS A 121 -12.44 -4.84 5.32
C LYS A 121 -13.61 -5.79 5.56
N ILE A 122 -14.84 -5.43 5.16
CA ILE A 122 -16.02 -6.27 5.40
C ILE A 122 -16.07 -7.41 4.36
N ARG A 123 -15.82 -8.64 4.81
CA ARG A 123 -15.97 -9.87 4.01
C ARG A 123 -17.40 -10.01 3.48
N GLY A 124 -17.54 -10.27 2.18
CA GLY A 124 -18.83 -10.61 1.56
C GLY A 124 -19.63 -9.44 0.96
N LEU A 125 -19.12 -8.20 1.02
CA LEU A 125 -19.76 -7.08 0.33
C LEU A 125 -19.56 -7.18 -1.20
N VAL A 126 -20.69 -7.21 -1.90
CA VAL A 126 -20.76 -7.15 -3.36
C VAL A 126 -21.38 -5.81 -3.73
N PRO A 127 -20.78 -5.02 -4.66
CA PRO A 127 -21.37 -3.76 -5.10
C PRO A 127 -22.79 -3.96 -5.60
N ALA A 128 -23.74 -3.15 -5.11
CA ALA A 128 -25.18 -3.24 -5.40
C ALA A 128 -25.58 -2.87 -6.84
N THR A 129 -24.64 -2.88 -7.79
CA THR A 129 -24.90 -2.56 -9.18
C THR A 129 -24.74 -3.83 -10.02
N ASP A 130 -25.85 -4.37 -10.50
CA ASP A 130 -25.93 -5.49 -11.45
C ASP A 130 -25.20 -5.25 -12.79
N GLN A 131 -24.57 -4.08 -12.97
CA GLN A 131 -23.80 -3.73 -14.16
C GLN A 131 -22.38 -4.32 -14.15
N VAL A 132 -21.83 -4.63 -12.97
CA VAL A 132 -20.49 -5.27 -12.82
C VAL A 132 -20.52 -6.75 -13.22
N PHE A 133 -21.71 -7.36 -13.31
CA PHE A 133 -21.89 -8.80 -13.50
C PHE A 133 -22.10 -9.29 -14.95
N LYS A 134 -22.18 -8.42 -15.95
CA LYS A 134 -22.53 -8.82 -17.35
C LYS A 134 -21.34 -8.91 -18.33
N LEU A 135 -20.11 -9.11 -17.84
CA LEU A 135 -18.92 -9.34 -18.69
C LEU A 135 -18.61 -10.84 -18.59
N ASP A 136 -18.48 -11.54 -19.73
CA ASP A 136 -18.28 -13.00 -19.78
C ASP A 136 -16.90 -13.48 -19.29
N SER A 137 -16.09 -12.59 -18.71
CA SER A 137 -14.74 -12.88 -18.23
C SER A 137 -14.67 -13.11 -16.71
N ARG A 138 -13.83 -14.05 -16.27
CA ARG A 138 -13.56 -14.35 -14.85
C ARG A 138 -13.11 -13.10 -14.11
N ARG A 139 -13.68 -12.83 -12.92
CA ARG A 139 -13.40 -11.64 -12.10
C ARG A 139 -11.92 -11.46 -11.75
N SER A 140 -11.16 -12.56 -11.69
CA SER A 140 -9.70 -12.57 -11.46
C SER A 140 -8.87 -11.99 -12.62
N ASP A 141 -9.48 -11.79 -13.79
CA ASP A 141 -8.84 -11.31 -15.02
C ASP A 141 -9.23 -9.88 -15.39
N ARG A 142 -9.92 -9.18 -14.49
CA ARG A 142 -10.34 -7.80 -14.70
C ARG A 142 -9.41 -6.84 -13.97
N CYS A 143 -9.18 -5.68 -14.57
CA CYS A 143 -8.42 -4.59 -13.96
C CYS A 143 -9.16 -3.27 -14.14
N LEU A 144 -8.95 -2.37 -13.19
CA LEU A 144 -9.41 -0.99 -13.29
C LEU A 144 -8.43 -0.21 -14.16
N MET A 145 -8.98 0.67 -14.98
CA MET A 145 -8.24 1.45 -15.96
C MET A 145 -8.88 2.82 -16.11
N GLU A 146 -8.04 3.84 -16.23
CA GLU A 146 -8.47 5.21 -16.47
C GLU A 146 -8.27 5.53 -17.95
N ALA A 147 -9.30 6.04 -18.60
CA ALA A 147 -9.26 6.41 -20.01
C ALA A 147 -9.79 7.83 -20.22
N VAL A 148 -9.01 8.69 -20.89
CA VAL A 148 -9.43 10.04 -21.25
C VAL A 148 -10.00 10.03 -22.66
N VAL A 149 -11.26 10.44 -22.82
CA VAL A 149 -11.98 10.40 -24.10
C VAL A 149 -11.40 11.40 -25.09
N SER A 150 -11.02 10.93 -26.28
CA SER A 150 -10.56 11.79 -27.37
C SER A 150 -11.75 12.38 -28.15
N LYS A 151 -11.51 13.50 -28.85
CA LYS A 151 -12.45 14.08 -29.82
C LYS A 151 -12.84 13.10 -30.94
N SER A 152 -11.95 12.15 -31.26
CA SER A 152 -12.17 11.15 -32.32
C SER A 152 -12.95 9.92 -31.84
N CYS A 153 -13.42 9.91 -30.58
CA CYS A 153 -14.11 8.75 -30.03
C CYS A 153 -15.56 8.69 -30.54
N PRO A 154 -16.01 7.57 -31.13
CA PRO A 154 -17.31 7.45 -31.80
C PRO A 154 -18.53 7.55 -30.86
N VAL A 155 -18.29 7.52 -29.55
CA VAL A 155 -19.31 7.65 -28.50
C VAL A 155 -19.42 9.07 -27.94
N VAL A 156 -18.62 10.02 -28.42
CA VAL A 156 -18.75 11.44 -28.04
C VAL A 156 -20.09 11.99 -28.50
N GLY A 157 -20.77 12.71 -27.62
CA GLY A 157 -22.10 13.26 -27.86
C GLY A 157 -23.25 12.27 -27.67
N LYS A 158 -22.97 10.99 -27.37
CA LYS A 158 -23.98 9.97 -27.05
C LYS A 158 -23.96 9.65 -25.56
N THR A 159 -25.08 9.13 -25.05
CA THR A 159 -25.08 8.53 -23.71
C THR A 159 -24.24 7.25 -23.70
N ILE A 160 -23.70 6.86 -22.55
CA ILE A 160 -22.94 5.60 -22.41
C ILE A 160 -23.78 4.39 -22.88
N ARG A 161 -25.10 4.41 -22.63
CA ARG A 161 -26.04 3.37 -23.07
C ARG A 161 -26.24 3.39 -24.58
N ASP A 162 -26.51 4.55 -25.17
CA ASP A 162 -26.80 4.67 -26.61
C ASP A 162 -25.55 4.42 -27.46
N GLY A 163 -24.39 4.84 -26.96
CA GLY A 163 -23.08 4.53 -27.56
C GLY A 163 -22.68 3.06 -27.43
N ARG A 164 -23.47 2.25 -26.71
CA ARG A 164 -23.21 0.82 -26.43
C ARG A 164 -21.76 0.56 -26.02
N PHE A 165 -21.23 1.42 -25.14
CA PHE A 165 -19.81 1.41 -24.75
C PHE A 165 -19.34 0.02 -24.33
N ARG A 166 -20.18 -0.69 -23.56
CA ARG A 166 -19.92 -2.06 -23.09
C ARG A 166 -19.62 -3.04 -24.21
N SER A 167 -20.46 -3.10 -25.24
CA SER A 167 -20.30 -4.08 -26.33
C SER A 167 -19.22 -3.65 -27.31
N MET A 168 -19.04 -2.33 -27.51
CA MET A 168 -18.05 -1.79 -28.44
C MET A 168 -16.62 -2.01 -27.92
N TYR A 169 -16.41 -1.81 -26.61
CA TYR A 169 -15.08 -1.78 -26.00
C TYR A 169 -14.81 -2.97 -25.07
N ASN A 170 -15.80 -3.83 -24.84
CA ASN A 170 -15.73 -4.92 -23.86
C ASN A 170 -15.27 -4.45 -22.46
N ALA A 171 -15.70 -3.24 -22.08
CA ALA A 171 -15.32 -2.56 -20.85
C ALA A 171 -16.53 -1.87 -20.22
N VAL A 172 -16.60 -1.85 -18.89
CA VAL A 172 -17.71 -1.24 -18.14
C VAL A 172 -17.25 0.10 -17.58
N VAL A 173 -18.02 1.14 -17.82
CA VAL A 173 -17.79 2.45 -17.19
C VAL A 173 -18.30 2.40 -15.75
N ILE A 174 -17.43 2.70 -14.79
CA ILE A 174 -17.76 2.78 -13.35
C ILE A 174 -18.04 4.23 -12.95
N ALA A 175 -17.21 5.16 -13.45
CA ALA A 175 -17.34 6.57 -13.14
C ALA A 175 -16.89 7.44 -14.32
N VAL A 176 -17.44 8.65 -14.38
CA VAL A 176 -17.06 9.69 -15.32
C VAL A 176 -16.68 10.93 -14.50
N ALA A 177 -15.51 11.49 -14.78
CA ALA A 177 -15.05 12.75 -14.24
C ALA A 177 -14.86 13.77 -15.37
N ARG A 178 -15.28 15.00 -15.13
CA ARG A 178 -15.16 16.13 -16.07
C ARG A 178 -14.56 17.30 -15.32
N HIS A 179 -13.47 17.85 -15.84
CA HIS A 179 -12.71 18.93 -15.18
C HIS A 179 -12.31 18.61 -13.73
N GLY A 180 -12.01 17.34 -13.44
CA GLY A 180 -11.64 16.90 -12.09
C GLY A 180 -12.82 16.60 -11.16
N GLU A 181 -14.07 16.84 -11.58
CA GLU A 181 -15.25 16.55 -10.77
C GLU A 181 -16.04 15.35 -11.31
N ARG A 182 -16.55 14.51 -10.39
CA ARG A 182 -17.40 13.37 -10.76
C ARG A 182 -18.74 13.85 -11.32
N VAL A 183 -19.06 13.44 -12.54
CA VAL A 183 -20.37 13.68 -13.16
C VAL A 183 -21.42 12.85 -12.42
N ARG A 184 -22.41 13.54 -11.82
CA ARG A 184 -23.50 12.91 -11.06
C ARG A 184 -24.60 12.44 -12.01
N GLY A 185 -25.19 11.28 -11.70
CA GLY A 185 -26.29 10.69 -12.47
C GLY A 185 -26.17 9.18 -12.61
N LYS A 186 -27.15 8.57 -13.28
CA LYS A 186 -27.08 7.16 -13.67
C LYS A 186 -26.01 7.01 -14.75
N ILE A 187 -25.01 6.15 -14.53
CA ILE A 187 -23.86 5.99 -15.43
C ILE A 187 -24.27 5.79 -16.89
N GLY A 188 -25.30 4.98 -17.16
CA GLY A 188 -25.76 4.73 -18.53
C GLY A 188 -26.33 5.96 -19.26
N ASP A 189 -26.84 6.95 -18.53
CA ASP A 189 -27.54 8.11 -19.11
C ASP A 189 -26.59 9.32 -19.26
N ILE A 190 -25.33 9.21 -18.82
CA ILE A 190 -24.33 10.27 -18.94
C ILE A 190 -23.91 10.40 -20.40
N VAL A 191 -24.02 11.63 -20.94
CA VAL A 191 -23.50 11.99 -22.27
C VAL A 191 -22.00 12.25 -22.20
N LEU A 192 -21.24 11.46 -22.95
CA LEU A 192 -19.78 11.56 -23.02
C LEU A 192 -19.34 12.78 -23.83
N ARG A 193 -18.36 13.51 -23.31
CA ARG A 193 -17.69 14.62 -24.00
C ARG A 193 -16.20 14.33 -24.16
N ALA A 194 -15.61 14.93 -25.18
CA ALA A 194 -14.16 14.89 -25.34
C ALA A 194 -13.48 15.56 -24.13
N GLY A 195 -12.44 14.91 -23.59
CA GLY A 195 -11.76 15.32 -22.37
C GLY A 195 -12.34 14.76 -21.07
N ASP A 196 -13.45 14.01 -21.12
CA ASP A 196 -13.94 13.28 -19.95
C ASP A 196 -12.96 12.16 -19.56
N THR A 197 -12.72 12.01 -18.25
CA THR A 197 -11.93 10.92 -17.69
C THR A 197 -12.87 9.81 -17.22
N LEU A 198 -12.70 8.62 -17.77
CA LEU A 198 -13.52 7.45 -17.47
C LEU A 198 -12.73 6.49 -16.58
N LEU A 199 -13.36 6.05 -15.49
CA LEU A 199 -12.90 4.88 -14.75
C LEU A 199 -13.61 3.65 -15.31
N LEU A 200 -12.84 2.72 -15.86
CA LEU A 200 -13.31 1.54 -16.58
C LEU A 200 -12.88 0.25 -15.84
N GLU A 201 -13.74 -0.76 -15.86
CA GLU A 201 -13.37 -2.15 -15.53
C GLU A 201 -13.41 -3.00 -16.80
N GLY A 202 -12.31 -3.66 -17.12
CA GLY A 202 -12.19 -4.46 -18.33
C GLY A 202 -11.00 -5.40 -18.32
N HIS A 203 -10.82 -6.12 -19.44
CA HIS A 203 -9.68 -7.02 -19.61
C HIS A 203 -8.36 -6.23 -19.76
N PRO A 204 -7.22 -6.68 -19.22
CA PRO A 204 -5.92 -6.03 -19.36
C PRO A 204 -5.50 -5.73 -20.80
N SER A 205 -6.01 -6.50 -21.77
CA SER A 205 -5.78 -6.26 -23.20
C SER A 205 -6.35 -4.93 -23.70
N PHE A 206 -7.39 -4.38 -23.06
CA PHE A 206 -7.98 -3.10 -23.46
C PHE A 206 -6.92 -1.99 -23.45
N VAL A 207 -6.06 -1.94 -22.43
CA VAL A 207 -4.98 -0.96 -22.38
C VAL A 207 -3.98 -1.19 -23.50
N LYS A 208 -3.59 -2.43 -23.78
CA LYS A 208 -2.67 -2.71 -24.91
C LYS A 208 -3.27 -2.32 -26.26
N GLN A 209 -4.57 -2.55 -26.44
CA GLN A 209 -5.28 -2.31 -27.70
C GLN A 209 -5.60 -0.82 -27.94
N HIS A 210 -5.94 -0.09 -26.88
CA HIS A 210 -6.45 1.28 -26.99
C HIS A 210 -5.46 2.37 -26.55
N ARG A 211 -4.29 2.02 -25.98
CA ARG A 211 -3.25 3.00 -25.60
C ARG A 211 -2.75 3.83 -26.78
N ASN A 212 -2.67 3.24 -27.97
CA ASN A 212 -2.22 3.92 -29.20
C ASN A 212 -3.39 4.27 -30.14
N SER A 213 -4.63 4.09 -29.70
CA SER A 213 -5.80 4.41 -30.52
C SER A 213 -6.12 5.90 -30.44
N ARG A 214 -6.50 6.50 -31.56
CA ARG A 214 -6.96 7.91 -31.63
C ARG A 214 -8.25 8.16 -30.83
N GLN A 215 -8.94 7.11 -30.39
CA GLN A 215 -10.20 7.16 -29.65
C GLN A 215 -10.01 7.57 -28.18
N PHE A 216 -8.81 7.45 -27.62
CA PHE A 216 -8.50 7.87 -26.25
C PHE A 216 -7.21 8.66 -26.23
N PHE A 217 -7.15 9.75 -25.45
CA PHE A 217 -5.92 10.54 -25.29
C PHE A 217 -4.92 9.84 -24.39
N LEU A 218 -5.42 9.15 -23.37
CA LEU A 218 -4.61 8.42 -22.42
C LEU A 218 -5.41 7.22 -21.93
N VAL A 219 -4.78 6.05 -21.86
CA VAL A 219 -5.32 4.87 -21.18
C VAL A 219 -4.26 4.37 -20.22
N SER A 220 -4.51 4.51 -18.93
CA SER A 220 -3.64 4.00 -17.87
C SER A 220 -4.33 2.86 -17.14
N ARG A 221 -3.56 1.86 -16.69
CA ARG A 221 -4.08 0.91 -15.71
C ARG A 221 -3.97 1.53 -14.34
N VAL A 222 -5.00 1.37 -13.52
CA VAL A 222 -4.86 1.57 -12.09
C VAL A 222 -3.99 0.41 -11.60
N GLU A 223 -2.74 0.70 -11.28
CA GLU A 223 -1.79 -0.30 -10.80
C GLU A 223 -2.31 -0.96 -9.53
N ASN A 224 -2.03 -2.27 -9.38
CA ASN A 224 -2.47 -3.09 -8.23
C ASN A 224 -4.01 -3.25 -8.06
N SER A 225 -4.82 -2.98 -9.09
CA SER A 225 -6.28 -3.12 -9.04
C SER A 225 -6.84 -4.55 -9.17
N THR A 226 -5.99 -5.58 -9.25
CA THR A 226 -6.46 -6.98 -9.29
C THR A 226 -7.00 -7.40 -7.92
N PRO A 227 -8.27 -7.81 -7.80
CA PRO A 227 -8.85 -8.15 -6.51
C PRO A 227 -8.15 -9.38 -5.89
N PRO A 228 -7.82 -9.34 -4.58
CA PRO A 228 -7.20 -10.47 -3.89
C PRO A 228 -8.11 -11.71 -3.92
N ARG A 229 -7.52 -12.87 -4.22
CA ARG A 229 -8.25 -14.15 -4.38
C ARG A 229 -8.41 -14.85 -3.03
N PHE A 230 -9.42 -14.46 -2.25
CA PHE A 230 -9.67 -15.04 -0.92
C PHE A 230 -9.96 -16.54 -0.93
N GLU A 231 -10.49 -17.10 -2.02
CA GLU A 231 -10.81 -18.53 -2.15
C GLU A 231 -9.59 -19.45 -1.97
N ARG A 232 -8.39 -18.98 -2.32
CA ARG A 232 -7.14 -19.76 -2.22
C ARG A 232 -6.25 -19.30 -1.06
N ALA A 233 -6.73 -18.35 -0.25
CA ALA A 233 -5.95 -17.80 0.85
C ALA A 233 -5.64 -18.84 1.93
N ALA A 234 -6.59 -19.73 2.25
CA ALA A 234 -6.38 -20.81 3.20
C ALA A 234 -5.26 -21.76 2.72
N VAL A 235 -5.29 -22.17 1.45
CA VAL A 235 -4.27 -23.05 0.86
C VAL A 235 -2.89 -22.38 0.84
N ALA A 236 -2.83 -21.09 0.47
CA ALA A 236 -1.58 -20.33 0.48
C ALA A 236 -1.01 -20.21 1.90
N LEU A 237 -1.85 -19.95 2.90
CA LEU A 237 -1.45 -19.86 4.29
C LEU A 237 -0.98 -21.20 4.83
N THR A 238 -1.65 -22.30 4.48
CA THR A 238 -1.21 -23.65 4.89
C THR A 238 0.16 -24.00 4.30
N ILE A 239 0.42 -23.63 3.03
CA ILE A 239 1.73 -23.86 2.41
C ILE A 239 2.82 -23.06 3.13
N LEU A 240 2.55 -21.78 3.44
CA LEU A 240 3.48 -20.92 4.16
C LEU A 240 3.79 -21.45 5.57
N LEU A 241 2.76 -21.80 6.34
CA LEU A 241 2.93 -22.33 7.69
C LEU A 241 3.64 -23.69 7.68
N ALA A 242 3.32 -24.55 6.72
CA ALA A 242 4.01 -25.82 6.54
C ALA A 242 5.49 -25.63 6.21
N MET A 243 5.83 -24.69 5.32
CA MET A 243 7.22 -24.35 5.01
C MET A 243 7.98 -23.92 6.27
N VAL A 244 7.43 -22.99 7.05
CA VAL A 244 8.07 -22.51 8.29
C VAL A 244 8.22 -23.64 9.32
N ALA A 245 7.18 -24.47 9.48
CA ALA A 245 7.21 -25.61 10.40
C ALA A 245 8.27 -26.64 10.00
N VAL A 246 8.38 -26.97 8.70
CA VAL A 246 9.38 -27.93 8.20
C VAL A 246 10.79 -27.40 8.46
N VAL A 247 11.06 -26.14 8.15
CA VAL A 247 12.39 -25.54 8.39
C VAL A 247 12.73 -25.56 9.88
N THR A 248 11.84 -25.04 10.72
CA THR A 248 12.07 -24.96 12.18
C THR A 248 12.21 -26.33 12.85
N VAL A 249 11.41 -27.32 12.44
CA VAL A 249 11.52 -28.70 12.97
C VAL A 249 12.80 -29.36 12.48
N SER A 250 13.17 -29.19 11.21
CA SER A 250 14.40 -29.79 10.67
C SER A 250 15.66 -29.27 11.34
N GLU A 251 15.71 -27.98 11.70
CA GLU A 251 16.80 -27.39 12.47
C GLU A 251 16.82 -27.85 13.93
N SER A 252 15.64 -28.01 14.55
CA SER A 252 15.54 -28.29 15.99
C SER A 252 15.62 -29.79 16.34
N PHE A 253 15.17 -30.67 15.46
CA PHE A 253 14.99 -32.11 15.73
C PHE A 253 15.75 -33.03 14.77
N GLY A 254 16.47 -32.49 13.78
CA GLY A 254 17.23 -33.27 12.80
C GLY A 254 16.41 -33.73 11.60
N PRO A 255 16.92 -34.72 10.81
CA PRO A 255 16.28 -35.17 9.57
C PRO A 255 14.81 -35.57 9.80
N LEU A 256 13.91 -34.97 9.04
CA LEU A 256 12.48 -35.19 9.16
C LEU A 256 12.10 -36.44 8.38
N GLU A 257 11.67 -37.49 9.08
CA GLU A 257 11.09 -38.69 8.48
C GLU A 257 9.58 -38.49 8.34
N ILE A 258 9.10 -38.17 7.14
CA ILE A 258 7.66 -38.04 6.87
C ILE A 258 7.13 -39.40 6.41
N PRO A 259 6.13 -39.99 7.11
CA PRO A 259 5.49 -41.22 6.65
C PRO A 259 4.70 -40.96 5.36
N TRP A 260 4.98 -41.72 4.28
CA TRP A 260 4.25 -41.67 3.01
C TRP A 260 4.05 -43.10 2.46
N GLY A 261 2.83 -43.61 2.53
CA GLY A 261 2.51 -44.98 2.09
C GLY A 261 3.15 -46.03 3.01
N GLU A 262 3.76 -47.07 2.43
CA GLU A 262 4.51 -48.09 3.16
C GLU A 262 5.99 -47.72 3.42
N GLY A 263 6.38 -46.46 3.16
CA GLY A 263 7.75 -45.99 3.33
C GLY A 263 7.85 -44.66 4.09
N PHE A 264 9.08 -44.30 4.43
CA PHE A 264 9.43 -43.01 5.03
C PHE A 264 10.21 -42.17 4.02
N ILE A 265 9.77 -40.93 3.79
CA ILE A 265 10.58 -39.94 3.07
C ILE A 265 11.50 -39.29 4.09
N ARG A 266 12.80 -39.61 3.99
CA ARG A 266 13.85 -38.91 4.74
C ARG A 266 14.15 -37.58 4.06
N LEU A 267 13.66 -36.50 4.64
CA LEU A 267 14.15 -35.16 4.33
C LEU A 267 15.34 -34.90 5.26
N GLY A 268 16.52 -34.65 4.69
CA GLY A 268 17.68 -34.17 5.44
C GLY A 268 17.43 -32.80 6.08
N PRO A 269 18.44 -32.13 6.66
CA PRO A 269 18.31 -30.74 7.08
C PRO A 269 17.89 -29.90 5.87
N VAL A 270 16.65 -29.40 5.88
CA VAL A 270 16.07 -28.67 4.76
C VAL A 270 16.50 -27.22 4.89
N SER A 271 17.29 -26.73 3.94
CA SER A 271 17.64 -25.32 3.91
C SER A 271 16.40 -24.45 3.65
N MET A 272 16.43 -23.22 4.14
CA MET A 272 15.37 -22.24 3.88
C MET A 272 15.11 -22.06 2.37
N LEU A 273 16.16 -22.14 1.54
CA LEU A 273 16.06 -22.04 0.09
C LEU A 273 15.26 -23.21 -0.50
N GLU A 274 15.60 -24.45 -0.15
CA GLU A 274 14.91 -25.64 -0.65
C GLU A 274 13.43 -25.61 -0.25
N ALA A 275 13.14 -25.28 1.01
CA ALA A 275 11.78 -25.15 1.51
C ALA A 275 11.00 -24.06 0.74
N ALA A 276 11.62 -22.91 0.49
CA ALA A 276 11.00 -21.81 -0.27
C ALA A 276 10.72 -22.19 -1.73
N LEU A 277 11.63 -22.91 -2.40
CA LEU A 277 11.42 -23.38 -3.77
C LEU A 277 10.27 -24.39 -3.87
N VAL A 278 10.19 -25.34 -2.93
CA VAL A 278 9.09 -26.31 -2.87
C VAL A 278 7.77 -25.59 -2.59
N ALA A 279 7.73 -24.67 -1.63
CA ALA A 279 6.54 -23.87 -1.34
C ALA A 279 6.08 -23.03 -2.54
N ALA A 280 7.01 -22.40 -3.26
CA ALA A 280 6.72 -21.66 -4.49
C ALA A 280 6.17 -22.57 -5.60
N GLY A 281 6.74 -23.77 -5.77
CA GLY A 281 6.23 -24.79 -6.69
C GLY A 281 4.81 -25.22 -6.33
N LEU A 282 4.54 -25.52 -5.06
CA LEU A 282 3.22 -25.86 -4.56
C LEU A 282 2.21 -24.73 -4.78
N MET A 283 2.61 -23.47 -4.59
CA MET A 283 1.77 -22.29 -4.85
C MET A 283 1.35 -22.18 -6.33
N ILE A 284 2.20 -22.62 -7.27
CA ILE A 284 1.88 -22.67 -8.70
C ILE A 284 0.97 -23.87 -9.01
N VAL A 285 1.32 -25.07 -8.51
CA VAL A 285 0.55 -26.31 -8.73
C VAL A 285 -0.87 -26.21 -8.18
N THR A 286 -1.02 -25.67 -6.96
CA THR A 286 -2.33 -25.44 -6.31
C THR A 286 -3.11 -24.26 -6.90
N ARG A 287 -2.55 -23.58 -7.92
CA ARG A 287 -3.12 -22.42 -8.62
C ARG A 287 -3.42 -21.24 -7.69
N CYS A 288 -2.69 -21.12 -6.58
CA CYS A 288 -2.68 -19.95 -5.71
C CYS A 288 -2.07 -18.75 -6.46
N CYS A 289 -0.96 -18.97 -7.16
CA CYS A 289 -0.27 -17.97 -7.97
C CYS A 289 -0.22 -18.40 -9.46
N ARG A 290 -0.26 -17.43 -10.38
CA ARG A 290 -0.03 -17.68 -11.82
C ARG A 290 1.46 -17.66 -12.12
N THR A 291 1.90 -18.46 -13.09
CA THR A 291 3.31 -18.51 -13.52
C THR A 291 3.87 -17.14 -13.90
N GLU A 292 3.08 -16.33 -14.60
CA GLU A 292 3.46 -14.96 -14.97
C GLU A 292 3.67 -14.06 -13.76
N GLN A 293 2.83 -14.20 -12.72
CA GLN A 293 2.95 -13.44 -11.49
C GLN A 293 4.17 -13.90 -10.68
N ALA A 294 4.37 -15.22 -10.57
CA ALA A 294 5.55 -15.78 -9.91
C ALA A 294 6.86 -15.30 -10.56
N ARG A 295 6.95 -15.28 -11.90
CA ARG A 295 8.12 -14.76 -12.62
C ARG A 295 8.37 -13.28 -12.36
N ARG A 296 7.31 -12.47 -12.29
CA ARG A 296 7.41 -11.02 -12.01
C ARG A 296 7.74 -10.72 -10.54
N SER A 297 7.49 -11.65 -9.63
CA SER A 297 7.86 -11.52 -8.22
C SER A 297 9.35 -11.72 -7.95
N ILE A 298 10.13 -12.20 -8.92
CA ILE A 298 11.57 -12.36 -8.78
C ILE A 298 12.25 -11.00 -8.93
N ASP A 299 12.93 -10.57 -7.88
CA ASP A 299 13.76 -9.36 -7.91
C ASP A 299 15.15 -9.69 -8.46
N TRP A 300 15.28 -9.58 -9.79
CA TRP A 300 16.55 -9.83 -10.49
C TRP A 300 17.65 -8.86 -10.08
N GLN A 301 17.30 -7.63 -9.70
CA GLN A 301 18.29 -6.63 -9.30
C GLN A 301 18.98 -7.05 -8.00
N VAL A 302 18.20 -7.53 -7.02
CA VAL A 302 18.75 -8.04 -5.75
C VAL A 302 19.59 -9.30 -5.98
N LEU A 303 19.12 -10.25 -6.79
CA LEU A 303 19.89 -11.47 -7.09
C LEU A 303 21.23 -11.17 -7.78
N ILE A 304 21.23 -10.26 -8.75
CA ILE A 304 22.45 -9.81 -9.43
C ILE A 304 23.37 -9.07 -8.46
N ALA A 305 22.83 -8.24 -7.55
CA ALA A 305 23.61 -7.54 -6.54
C ALA A 305 24.31 -8.52 -5.57
N ILE A 306 23.60 -9.57 -5.12
CA ILE A 306 24.19 -10.64 -4.28
C ILE A 306 25.29 -11.38 -5.05
N ALA A 307 25.03 -11.77 -6.31
CA ALA A 307 26.03 -12.45 -7.12
C ALA A 307 27.29 -11.57 -7.36
N ALA A 308 27.08 -10.29 -7.64
CA ALA A 308 28.17 -9.32 -7.80
C ALA A 308 28.92 -9.07 -6.49
N SER A 309 28.25 -9.05 -5.33
CA SER A 309 28.89 -8.82 -4.04
C SER A 309 29.81 -9.97 -3.63
N PHE A 310 29.48 -11.22 -3.99
CA PHE A 310 30.43 -12.34 -3.87
C PHE A 310 31.65 -12.19 -4.78
N GLY A 311 31.46 -11.70 -6.01
CA GLY A 311 32.56 -11.40 -6.94
C GLY A 311 33.48 -10.30 -6.42
N ILE A 312 32.90 -9.23 -5.87
CA ILE A 312 33.64 -8.14 -5.20
C ILE A 312 34.37 -8.67 -3.96
N GLY A 313 33.72 -9.47 -3.12
CA GLY A 313 34.34 -10.09 -1.95
C GLY A 313 35.58 -10.90 -2.31
N GLN A 314 35.49 -11.79 -3.33
CA GLN A 314 36.65 -12.55 -3.82
C GLN A 314 37.73 -11.65 -4.43
N ALA A 315 37.37 -10.56 -5.11
CA ALA A 315 38.33 -9.62 -5.66
C ALA A 315 39.09 -8.88 -4.53
N LEU A 316 38.41 -8.47 -3.47
CA LEU A 316 39.04 -7.86 -2.29
C LEU A 316 39.97 -8.83 -1.56
N GLU A 317 39.58 -10.10 -1.44
CA GLU A 317 40.40 -11.16 -0.84
C GLU A 317 41.66 -11.39 -1.68
N LYS A 318 41.51 -11.62 -3.00
CA LYS A 318 42.64 -11.86 -3.90
C LYS A 318 43.61 -10.70 -4.02
N THR A 319 43.12 -9.46 -3.89
CA THR A 319 43.97 -8.26 -3.97
C THR A 319 44.66 -7.91 -2.65
N GLY A 320 44.32 -8.58 -1.54
CA GLY A 320 44.78 -8.21 -0.19
C GLY A 320 44.20 -6.87 0.30
N ALA A 321 43.24 -6.29 -0.43
CA ALA A 321 42.54 -5.08 -0.01
C ALA A 321 41.66 -5.35 1.22
N ALA A 322 41.08 -6.56 1.31
CA ALA A 322 40.34 -7.01 2.50
C ALA A 322 41.20 -6.95 3.76
N ASP A 323 42.45 -7.42 3.68
CA ASP A 323 43.41 -7.37 4.79
C ASP A 323 43.80 -5.93 5.14
N SER A 324 44.00 -5.08 4.13
CA SER A 324 44.32 -3.66 4.34
C SER A 324 43.19 -2.90 5.04
N VAL A 325 41.94 -3.13 4.64
CA VAL A 325 40.75 -2.54 5.27
C VAL A 325 40.55 -3.11 6.67
N THR A 326 40.73 -4.41 6.82
CA THR A 326 40.63 -5.11 8.11
C THR A 326 41.70 -4.60 9.08
N HIS A 327 42.96 -4.44 8.66
CA HIS A 327 44.00 -3.83 9.50
C HIS A 327 43.67 -2.37 9.85
N GLY A 328 43.12 -1.59 8.92
CA GLY A 328 42.67 -0.22 9.20
C GLY A 328 41.55 -0.16 10.25
N VAL A 329 40.55 -1.04 10.14
CA VAL A 329 39.42 -1.13 11.07
C VAL A 329 39.87 -1.72 12.41
N ILE A 330 40.61 -2.84 12.41
CA ILE A 330 41.15 -3.45 13.64
C ILE A 330 42.05 -2.48 14.39
N ASN A 331 42.88 -1.68 13.70
CA ASN A 331 43.72 -0.67 14.33
C ASN A 331 42.90 0.49 14.90
N ALA A 332 41.80 0.88 14.26
CA ALA A 332 40.90 1.93 14.76
C ALA A 332 40.01 1.45 15.93
N VAL A 333 39.70 0.16 15.98
CA VAL A 333 38.68 -0.47 16.83
C VAL A 333 39.31 -1.38 17.91
N GLY A 334 40.64 -1.52 17.90
CA GLY A 334 41.42 -2.27 18.89
C GLY A 334 41.23 -3.80 18.84
N GLY A 335 40.75 -4.34 17.71
CA GLY A 335 40.48 -5.78 17.56
C GLY A 335 39.30 -6.33 18.37
N SER A 336 38.47 -5.45 18.97
CA SER A 336 37.29 -5.89 19.73
C SER A 336 36.15 -6.33 18.78
N PRO A 337 35.66 -7.58 18.88
CA PRO A 337 34.53 -8.06 18.07
C PRO A 337 33.25 -7.24 18.26
N TRP A 338 33.00 -6.77 19.48
CA TRP A 338 31.81 -5.97 19.79
C TRP A 338 31.82 -4.61 19.11
N LEU A 339 33.00 -4.01 19.05
CA LEU A 339 33.23 -2.66 18.56
C LEU A 339 33.23 -2.67 17.01
N SER A 340 33.65 -3.79 16.41
CA SER A 340 33.49 -4.09 14.98
C SER A 340 32.03 -4.31 14.59
N LEU A 341 31.24 -4.98 15.44
CA LEU A 341 29.80 -5.15 15.25
C LEU A 341 29.08 -3.81 15.20
N VAL A 342 29.41 -2.88 16.12
CA VAL A 342 28.91 -1.51 16.13
C VAL A 342 29.21 -0.81 14.81
N ALA A 343 30.46 -0.87 14.35
CA ALA A 343 30.88 -0.22 13.11
C ALA A 343 30.13 -0.77 11.89
N ILE A 344 30.00 -2.09 11.76
CA ILE A 344 29.30 -2.72 10.64
C ILE A 344 27.82 -2.33 10.61
N TYR A 345 27.15 -2.32 11.76
CA TYR A 345 25.77 -1.85 11.83
C TYR A 345 25.67 -0.40 11.34
N GLY A 346 26.52 0.50 11.85
CA GLY A 346 26.49 1.92 11.52
C GLY A 346 26.73 2.18 10.03
N VAL A 347 27.72 1.51 9.42
CA VAL A 347 27.97 1.61 7.97
C VAL A 347 26.78 1.07 7.18
N THR A 348 26.21 -0.07 7.59
CA THR A 348 25.04 -0.64 6.92
C THR A 348 23.84 0.30 6.98
N LEU A 349 23.59 0.93 8.13
CA LEU A 349 22.53 1.91 8.32
C LEU A 349 22.69 3.08 7.33
N VAL A 350 23.89 3.65 7.22
CA VAL A 350 24.17 4.74 6.29
C VAL A 350 23.92 4.32 4.84
N VAL A 351 24.37 3.13 4.44
CA VAL A 351 24.14 2.59 3.09
C VAL A 351 22.64 2.39 2.83
N THR A 352 21.88 1.96 3.84
CA THR A 352 20.43 1.72 3.78
C THR A 352 19.63 3.00 3.61
N GLU A 353 20.11 4.13 4.14
CA GLU A 353 19.46 5.42 3.92
C GLU A 353 19.68 5.99 2.51
N LEU A 354 20.67 5.47 1.78
CA LEU A 354 21.02 5.93 0.43
C LEU A 354 20.50 5.01 -0.69
N VAL A 355 20.30 3.73 -0.38
CA VAL A 355 19.97 2.67 -1.35
C VAL A 355 18.82 1.84 -0.81
N THR A 356 18.17 1.02 -1.65
CA THR A 356 17.13 0.10 -1.21
C THR A 356 17.64 -0.90 -0.15
N ASN A 357 16.85 -1.17 0.89
CA ASN A 357 17.11 -2.13 1.97
C ASN A 357 17.75 -3.46 1.50
N ASN A 358 17.15 -4.09 0.48
CA ASN A 358 17.62 -5.38 -0.03
C ASN A 358 19.03 -5.28 -0.65
N ALA A 359 19.33 -4.20 -1.36
CA ALA A 359 20.65 -3.96 -1.95
C ALA A 359 21.69 -3.65 -0.87
N ALA A 360 21.33 -2.88 0.15
CA ALA A 360 22.20 -2.60 1.29
C ALA A 360 22.59 -3.89 2.03
N ALA A 361 21.62 -4.76 2.34
CA ALA A 361 21.88 -6.06 2.94
C ALA A 361 22.81 -6.93 2.07
N ALA A 362 22.52 -7.04 0.77
CA ALA A 362 23.31 -7.82 -0.18
C ALA A 362 24.76 -7.33 -0.30
N LEU A 363 24.98 -6.02 -0.24
CA LEU A 363 26.29 -5.39 -0.33
C LEU A 363 27.08 -5.59 0.97
N MET A 364 26.43 -5.42 2.13
CA MET A 364 27.11 -5.44 3.44
C MET A 364 27.33 -6.85 3.99
N PHE A 365 26.55 -7.84 3.57
CA PHE A 365 26.68 -9.23 4.00
C PHE A 365 28.11 -9.80 3.86
N PRO A 366 28.80 -9.73 2.70
CA PRO A 366 30.15 -10.26 2.57
C PRO A 366 31.15 -9.53 3.49
N PHE A 367 31.01 -8.22 3.69
CA PHE A 367 31.87 -7.47 4.62
C PHE A 367 31.69 -7.94 6.07
N ALA A 368 30.44 -8.17 6.48
CA ALA A 368 30.12 -8.70 7.80
C ALA A 368 30.70 -10.11 8.01
N LEU A 369 30.56 -10.98 7.01
CA LEU A 369 31.11 -12.33 7.06
C LEU A 369 32.64 -12.33 7.16
N LEU A 370 33.33 -11.58 6.29
CA LEU A 370 34.79 -11.49 6.27
C LEU A 370 35.34 -10.87 7.56
N THR A 371 34.68 -9.84 8.09
CA THR A 371 35.10 -9.20 9.34
C THR A 371 35.01 -10.17 10.52
N ALA A 372 33.93 -10.93 10.62
CA ALA A 372 33.79 -11.95 11.67
C ALA A 372 34.87 -13.04 11.54
N GLN A 373 35.12 -13.54 10.32
CA GLN A 373 36.15 -14.54 10.06
C GLN A 373 37.55 -14.06 10.42
N ASN A 374 37.91 -12.83 10.05
CA ASN A 374 39.21 -12.23 10.36
C ASN A 374 39.42 -12.00 11.86
N LEU A 375 38.35 -11.76 12.61
CA LEU A 375 38.38 -11.62 14.06
C LEU A 375 38.32 -12.97 14.81
N GLY A 376 38.15 -14.09 14.09
CA GLY A 376 37.88 -15.40 14.68
C GLY A 376 36.56 -15.46 15.46
N ALA A 377 35.65 -14.53 15.18
CA ALA A 377 34.38 -14.36 15.86
C ALA A 377 33.25 -15.13 15.16
N ASN A 378 32.17 -15.40 15.88
CA ASN A 378 30.96 -15.96 15.30
C ASN A 378 30.37 -14.99 14.26
N PRO A 379 30.10 -15.42 13.01
CA PRO A 379 29.54 -14.54 11.98
C PRO A 379 28.06 -14.19 12.19
N ILE A 380 27.32 -14.97 12.98
CA ILE A 380 25.86 -14.78 13.13
C ILE A 380 25.48 -13.40 13.70
N PRO A 381 26.10 -12.89 14.80
CA PRO A 381 25.85 -11.53 15.28
C PRO A 381 26.01 -10.46 14.21
N PHE A 382 27.06 -10.55 13.41
CA PHE A 382 27.37 -9.58 12.35
C PHE A 382 26.33 -9.62 11.22
N ILE A 383 25.90 -10.82 10.83
CA ILE A 383 24.84 -11.00 9.84
C ILE A 383 23.51 -10.43 10.35
N ILE A 384 23.15 -10.70 11.61
CA ILE A 384 21.94 -10.13 12.23
C ILE A 384 22.01 -8.61 12.31
N ALA A 385 23.17 -8.05 12.66
CA ALA A 385 23.38 -6.61 12.65
C ALA A 385 23.12 -6.01 11.27
N VAL A 386 23.65 -6.62 10.20
CA VAL A 386 23.36 -6.20 8.82
C VAL A 386 21.87 -6.31 8.50
N MET A 387 21.21 -7.41 8.85
CA MET A 387 19.77 -7.61 8.58
C MET A 387 18.89 -6.54 9.25
N MET A 388 19.21 -6.21 10.51
CA MET A 388 18.49 -5.20 11.28
C MET A 388 18.78 -3.79 10.77
N ALA A 389 20.06 -3.45 10.54
CA ALA A 389 20.46 -2.15 10.00
C ALA A 389 19.87 -1.90 8.61
N ALA A 390 19.88 -2.92 7.73
CA ALA A 390 19.28 -2.86 6.40
C ALA A 390 17.75 -2.70 6.42
N SER A 391 17.11 -2.97 7.54
CA SER A 391 15.66 -2.78 7.74
C SER A 391 15.33 -1.47 8.44
N ALA A 392 16.30 -0.85 9.12
CA ALA A 392 16.16 0.39 9.87
C ALA A 392 16.45 1.61 8.98
N GLY A 393 15.62 1.82 7.95
CA GLY A 393 15.70 2.98 7.06
C GLY A 393 14.66 4.04 7.42
N PHE A 394 14.78 4.69 8.57
CA PHE A 394 13.78 5.64 9.08
C PHE A 394 14.17 7.12 8.88
N ALA A 395 15.46 7.44 8.75
CA ALA A 395 15.94 8.80 8.67
C ALA A 395 15.65 9.50 7.34
N THR A 396 15.40 8.75 6.25
CA THR A 396 15.08 9.33 4.93
C THR A 396 13.80 8.78 4.31
N PRO A 397 13.09 9.61 3.51
CA PRO A 397 11.94 9.17 2.72
C PRO A 397 12.34 8.42 1.44
N ILE A 398 13.62 8.42 1.06
CA ILE A 398 14.12 7.87 -0.21
C ILE A 398 14.50 6.40 -0.05
N GLY A 399 15.08 6.01 1.10
CA GLY A 399 15.54 4.65 1.34
C GLY A 399 14.44 3.58 1.24
N TYR A 400 13.19 3.93 1.54
CA TYR A 400 12.09 2.97 1.54
C TYR A 400 10.78 3.47 0.93
N GLN A 401 10.15 2.61 0.11
CA GLN A 401 9.03 2.98 -0.75
C GLN A 401 7.78 3.41 0.05
N THR A 402 7.54 2.84 1.23
CA THR A 402 6.38 3.24 2.06
C THR A 402 6.56 4.62 2.67
N ASN A 403 7.80 5.00 3.02
CA ASN A 403 8.11 6.34 3.51
C ASN A 403 7.79 7.37 2.40
N LEU A 404 8.17 7.06 1.16
CA LEU A 404 7.87 7.90 0.01
C LEU A 404 6.35 8.01 -0.28
N MET A 405 5.61 6.91 -0.11
CA MET A 405 4.15 6.89 -0.34
C MET A 405 3.39 7.85 0.59
N VAL A 406 3.85 8.03 1.82
CA VAL A 406 3.20 8.94 2.79
C VAL A 406 3.80 10.34 2.79
N TYR A 407 5.02 10.51 2.26
CA TYR A 407 5.75 11.79 2.23
C TYR A 407 4.92 12.93 1.63
N GLY A 408 4.39 12.73 0.41
CA GLY A 408 3.58 13.72 -0.30
C GLY A 408 2.18 13.93 0.30
N PRO A 409 1.33 12.88 0.36
CA PRO A 409 -0.03 12.98 0.89
C PRO A 409 -0.10 13.40 2.36
N GLY A 410 0.91 13.03 3.17
CA GLY A 410 1.00 13.41 4.58
C GLY A 410 1.53 14.81 4.83
N GLY A 411 2.00 15.52 3.80
CA GLY A 411 2.55 16.87 3.93
C GLY A 411 3.86 16.94 4.74
N TYR A 412 4.61 15.84 4.81
CA TYR A 412 5.85 15.75 5.57
C TYR A 412 7.00 16.48 4.86
N ARG A 413 7.91 17.05 5.65
CA ARG A 413 9.17 17.62 5.17
C ARG A 413 10.30 16.62 5.36
N PHE A 414 11.37 16.76 4.57
CA PHE A 414 12.55 15.90 4.71
C PHE A 414 13.16 15.96 6.13
N SER A 415 13.11 17.14 6.75
CA SER A 415 13.54 17.34 8.14
C SER A 415 12.76 16.53 9.17
N ASP A 416 11.51 16.17 8.88
CA ASP A 416 10.65 15.45 9.83
C ASP A 416 11.12 13.99 9.94
N TYR A 417 11.59 13.42 8.83
CA TYR A 417 12.21 12.09 8.79
C TYR A 417 13.53 12.08 9.55
N LEU A 418 14.42 13.07 9.34
CA LEU A 418 15.67 13.11 10.08
C LEU A 418 15.46 13.24 11.60
N LYS A 419 14.49 14.08 12.02
CA LYS A 419 14.21 14.35 13.44
C LYS A 419 13.68 13.13 14.20
N ILE A 420 12.86 12.30 13.56
CA ILE A 420 12.21 11.15 14.21
C ILE A 420 12.95 9.85 13.87
N GLY A 421 13.43 9.74 12.63
CA GLY A 421 14.13 8.57 12.12
C GLY A 421 15.47 8.35 12.79
N ILE A 422 16.35 9.36 12.86
CA ILE A 422 17.68 9.19 13.49
C ILE A 422 17.58 8.67 14.93
N PRO A 423 16.75 9.23 15.84
CA PRO A 423 16.57 8.66 17.17
C PRO A 423 16.08 7.20 17.16
N LEU A 424 15.20 6.84 16.23
CA LEU A 424 14.67 5.50 16.11
C LEU A 424 15.73 4.52 15.57
N ASP A 425 16.52 4.94 14.59
CA ASP A 425 17.64 4.17 14.05
C ASP A 425 18.69 3.90 15.13
N LEU A 426 19.07 4.93 15.89
CA LEU A 426 20.01 4.80 17.01
C LEU A 426 19.47 3.88 18.11
N LEU A 427 18.16 3.92 18.39
CA LEU A 427 17.53 3.03 19.35
C LEU A 427 17.64 1.56 18.90
N ILE A 428 17.30 1.27 17.65
CA ILE A 428 17.36 -0.09 17.11
C ILE A 428 18.81 -0.56 16.98
N TRP A 429 19.73 0.35 16.66
CA TRP A 429 21.17 0.08 16.67
C TRP A 429 21.64 -0.37 18.05
N ALA A 430 21.33 0.40 19.09
CA ALA A 430 21.68 0.05 20.46
C ALA A 430 21.08 -1.30 20.88
N ILE A 431 19.78 -1.52 20.62
CA ILE A 431 19.10 -2.77 20.94
C ILE A 431 19.76 -3.96 20.24
N THR A 432 20.05 -3.84 18.94
CA THR A 432 20.62 -4.93 18.14
C THR A 432 22.04 -5.28 18.61
N VAL A 433 22.88 -4.28 18.82
CA VAL A 433 24.27 -4.47 19.28
C VAL A 433 24.33 -5.06 20.69
N LEU A 434 23.35 -4.77 21.55
CA LEU A 434 23.29 -5.34 22.90
C LEU A 434 22.75 -6.77 22.88
N ILE A 435 21.67 -7.03 22.13
CA ILE A 435 20.98 -8.33 22.15
C ILE A 435 21.68 -9.37 21.28
N ALA A 436 22.20 -9.01 20.10
CA ALA A 436 22.76 -10.00 19.19
C ALA A 436 23.92 -10.81 19.82
N PRO A 437 24.90 -10.20 20.52
CA PRO A 437 25.95 -10.93 21.23
C PRO A 437 25.46 -11.76 22.42
N LEU A 438 24.34 -11.37 23.05
CA LEU A 438 23.74 -12.12 24.17
C LEU A 438 23.10 -13.44 23.70
N VAL A 439 22.52 -13.43 22.49
CA VAL A 439 21.89 -14.61 21.90
C VAL A 439 22.93 -15.48 21.18
N TRP A 440 23.87 -14.84 20.47
CA TRP A 440 24.96 -15.51 19.78
C TRP A 440 26.30 -14.91 20.25
N PRO A 441 27.04 -15.62 21.12
CA PRO A 441 28.33 -15.14 21.59
C PRO A 441 29.27 -14.82 20.44
N LEU A 442 29.94 -13.66 20.54
CA LEU A 442 30.93 -13.16 19.58
C LEU A 442 32.18 -14.02 19.53
#